data_AF-U3U4Z1-F1
#
_entry.id   AF-U3U4Z1-F1
#
_cell.length_a   1.000
_cell.length_b   1.000
_cell.length_c   1.000
_cell.angle_alpha   90.00
_cell.angle_beta   90.00
_cell.angle_gamma   90.00
#
_symmetry.space_group_name_H-M   'P 1'
#
loop_
_entity.id
_entity.type
_entity.pdbx_description
1 polymer ?
#
loop_
_entity_poly.entity_id
_entity_poly.type
_entity_poly.pdbx_seq_one_letter_code
_entity_poly.pdbx_strand_id
1 'polypeptide(L)'
;MEVGVVYDYGAASALSLSWMGANKYKAPWYRKMYEFREIDRQTRIPYLHSLGAKYDFKNGNTLELAWGESPHYLDKYFAKAARQSTLWDNPFSVSWQFYGSQDRTGRYDVYDEFAWQQGLTLAYQWDRYQFRLEGSVVHAPGKQGYYTVAMTPIYPNSAGRIDMWWDSRSDFNADGEKALFAGLMIDLSDIVWPGVSIGGSFAWGWDGKPARGGDWSQ
;
A
#
# COMPACT_ATOMS: atom_id res chain seq x y z
N MET A 1 -1.87 6.69 19.12
CA MET A 1 -2.37 8.07 19.07
C MET A 1 -2.37 8.48 17.62
N GLU A 2 -3.38 9.24 17.23
CA GLU A 2 -3.50 9.82 15.90
C GLU A 2 -4.01 11.25 16.06
N VAL A 3 -3.43 12.18 15.31
CA VAL A 3 -3.83 13.59 15.29
C VAL A 3 -3.84 14.03 13.83
N GLY A 4 -4.85 14.79 13.44
CA GLY A 4 -4.92 15.36 12.10
C GLY A 4 -5.49 16.77 12.12
N VAL A 5 -5.15 17.54 11.08
CA VAL A 5 -5.69 18.87 10.82
C VAL A 5 -6.01 19.00 9.34
N VAL A 6 -7.09 19.71 9.04
CA VAL A 6 -7.49 20.03 7.66
C VAL A 6 -7.58 21.55 7.53
N TYR A 7 -6.90 22.08 6.53
CA TYR A 7 -7.00 23.47 6.09
C TYR A 7 -7.78 23.49 4.77
N ASP A 8 -9.05 23.88 4.83
CA ASP A 8 -9.91 24.01 3.65
C ASP A 8 -9.87 25.45 3.12
N TYR A 9 -9.46 25.63 1.87
CA TYR A 9 -9.36 26.91 1.17
C TYR A 9 -10.58 27.19 0.27
N GLY A 10 -11.75 26.67 0.63
CA GLY A 10 -12.99 26.83 -0.13
C GLY A 10 -12.93 26.08 -1.45
N ALA A 11 -13.37 26.68 -2.56
CA ALA A 11 -13.40 26.01 -3.85
C ALA A 11 -12.00 25.73 -4.45
N ALA A 12 -10.93 26.34 -3.92
CA ALA A 12 -9.60 26.27 -4.50
C ALA A 12 -8.86 24.96 -4.19
N SER A 13 -8.83 24.55 -2.91
CA SER A 13 -8.10 23.35 -2.47
C SER A 13 -8.37 23.01 -1.00
N ALA A 14 -7.85 21.86 -0.55
CA ALA A 14 -7.74 21.51 0.85
C ALA A 14 -6.41 20.80 1.15
N LEU A 15 -5.76 21.18 2.25
CA LEU A 15 -4.56 20.51 2.77
C LEU A 15 -4.92 19.74 4.03
N SER A 16 -4.72 18.43 4.02
CA SER A 16 -4.86 17.56 5.20
C SER A 16 -3.48 17.13 5.68
N LEU A 17 -3.22 17.26 6.98
CA LEU A 17 -2.03 16.75 7.64
C LEU A 17 -2.44 15.73 8.70
N SER A 18 -1.67 14.67 8.85
CA SER A 18 -1.91 13.61 9.84
C SER A 18 -0.60 13.15 10.45
N TRP A 19 -0.64 12.85 11.73
CA TRP A 19 0.42 12.18 12.46
C TRP A 19 -0.16 11.01 13.23
N MET A 20 0.52 9.86 13.19
CA MET A 20 0.17 8.68 13.96
C MET A 20 1.40 8.20 14.73
N GLY A 21 1.20 7.73 15.96
CA GLY A 21 2.22 7.09 16.77
C GLY A 21 1.66 5.92 17.57
N ALA A 22 2.39 4.80 17.63
CA ALA A 22 2.01 3.61 18.39
C ALA A 22 3.23 2.93 18.99
N ASN A 23 3.08 2.29 20.16
CA ASN A 23 4.15 1.51 20.80
C ASN A 23 3.82 0.01 20.93
N LYS A 24 2.58 -0.37 20.59
CA LYS A 24 2.06 -1.74 20.62
C LYS A 24 1.00 -1.91 19.53
N TYR A 25 0.75 -3.15 19.15
CA TYR A 25 -0.30 -3.53 18.20
C TYR A 25 -1.16 -4.68 18.73
N LYS A 26 -2.31 -4.89 18.10
CA LYS A 26 -3.13 -6.08 18.30
C LYS A 26 -3.70 -6.52 16.95
N ALA A 27 -3.26 -7.68 16.48
CA ALA A 27 -3.86 -8.33 15.32
C ALA A 27 -5.28 -8.82 15.65
N PRO A 28 -6.19 -8.95 14.67
CA PRO A 28 -7.58 -9.38 14.89
C PRO A 28 -7.74 -10.69 15.68
N TRP A 29 -6.83 -11.65 15.52
CA TRP A 29 -6.84 -12.94 16.24
C TRP A 29 -6.02 -12.94 17.54
N TYR A 30 -5.46 -11.81 17.95
CA TYR A 30 -4.70 -11.69 19.20
C TYR A 30 -5.59 -11.28 20.36
N ARG A 31 -5.34 -11.86 21.54
CA ARG A 31 -6.12 -11.58 22.76
C ARG A 31 -5.61 -10.36 23.53
N LYS A 32 -4.33 -9.99 23.36
CA LYS A 32 -3.64 -8.91 24.08
C LYS A 32 -2.90 -8.00 23.10
N MET A 33 -2.44 -6.86 23.60
CA MET A 33 -1.52 -5.99 22.86
C MET A 33 -0.10 -6.57 22.91
N TYR A 34 0.62 -6.53 21.80
CA TYR A 34 1.99 -7.02 21.63
C TYR A 34 2.94 -5.89 21.26
N GLU A 35 4.22 -6.11 21.51
CA GLU A 35 5.29 -5.18 21.16
C GLU A 35 5.74 -5.39 19.71
N PHE A 36 6.18 -4.31 19.07
CA PHE A 36 6.82 -4.40 17.76
C PHE A 36 8.19 -5.06 17.86
N ARG A 37 8.52 -5.91 16.89
CA ARG A 37 9.79 -6.65 16.80
C ARG A 37 10.43 -6.51 15.43
N GLU A 38 11.76 -6.61 15.36
CA GLU A 38 12.53 -6.70 14.11
C GLU A 38 12.45 -8.11 13.49
N ILE A 39 13.15 -8.33 12.37
CA ILE A 39 12.99 -9.54 11.55
C ILE A 39 13.50 -10.79 12.27
N ASP A 40 14.41 -10.61 13.23
CA ASP A 40 14.92 -11.62 14.15
C ASP A 40 13.86 -12.11 15.18
N ARG A 41 12.70 -11.44 15.27
CA ARG A 41 11.62 -11.65 16.25
C ARG A 41 12.04 -11.47 17.71
N GLN A 42 13.26 -11.01 17.97
CA GLN A 42 13.83 -10.85 19.31
C GLN A 42 14.07 -9.39 19.63
N THR A 43 14.62 -8.61 18.71
CA THR A 43 14.91 -7.20 18.92
C THR A 43 13.61 -6.39 18.92
N ARG A 44 13.42 -5.56 19.94
CA ARG A 44 12.20 -4.77 20.14
C ARG A 44 12.31 -3.43 19.43
N ILE A 45 11.28 -3.08 18.67
CA ILE A 45 11.08 -1.72 18.14
C ILE A 45 10.24 -0.94 19.17
N PRO A 46 10.74 0.18 19.72
CA PRO A 46 10.11 0.83 20.88
C PRO A 46 8.78 1.51 20.54
N TYR A 47 8.68 2.08 19.34
CA TYR A 47 7.49 2.72 18.80
C TYR A 47 7.55 2.80 17.27
N LEU A 48 6.42 3.10 16.65
CA LEU A 48 6.27 3.48 15.25
C LEU A 48 5.66 4.86 15.21
N HIS A 49 6.04 5.68 14.25
CA HIS A 49 5.29 6.89 13.94
C HIS A 49 5.29 7.19 12.45
N SER A 50 4.31 7.96 12.00
CA SER A 50 4.21 8.43 10.62
C SER A 50 3.62 9.82 10.56
N LEU A 51 4.08 10.60 9.58
CA LEU A 51 3.55 11.89 9.21
C LEU A 51 3.09 11.81 7.75
N GLY A 52 1.86 12.23 7.48
CA GLY A 52 1.27 12.24 6.15
C GLY A 52 0.64 13.58 5.80
N ALA A 53 0.71 13.96 4.53
CA ALA A 53 0.06 15.12 3.97
C ALA A 53 -0.71 14.72 2.70
N LYS A 54 -1.91 15.28 2.54
CA LYS A 54 -2.71 15.20 1.31
C LYS A 54 -3.09 16.60 0.88
N TYR A 55 -2.82 16.93 -0.38
CA TYR A 55 -3.34 18.12 -1.03
C TYR A 55 -4.40 17.73 -2.06
N ASP A 56 -5.61 18.21 -1.84
CA ASP A 56 -6.74 18.08 -2.75
C ASP A 56 -6.89 19.39 -3.52
N PHE A 57 -6.72 19.35 -4.84
CA PHE A 57 -6.82 20.52 -5.70
C PHE A 57 -8.27 20.89 -6.04
N LYS A 58 -9.27 20.13 -5.54
CA LYS A 58 -10.72 20.29 -5.80
C LYS A 58 -11.11 20.34 -7.28
N ASN A 59 -10.21 19.87 -8.15
CA ASN A 59 -10.38 19.76 -9.60
C ASN A 59 -10.21 18.30 -10.08
N GLY A 60 -10.38 17.34 -9.16
CA GLY A 60 -10.18 15.92 -9.39
C GLY A 60 -8.74 15.44 -9.21
N ASN A 61 -7.75 16.33 -9.08
CA ASN A 61 -6.37 15.94 -8.80
C ASN A 61 -6.09 15.91 -7.30
N THR A 62 -5.31 14.94 -6.85
CA THR A 62 -4.82 14.87 -5.47
C THR A 62 -3.35 14.44 -5.43
N LEU A 63 -2.59 15.01 -4.51
CA LEU A 63 -1.22 14.61 -4.20
C LEU A 63 -1.13 14.18 -2.72
N GLU A 64 -0.56 13.02 -2.45
CA GLU A 64 -0.30 12.53 -1.10
C GLU A 64 1.18 12.25 -0.93
N LEU A 65 1.72 12.59 0.24
CA LEU A 65 3.08 12.27 0.67
C LEU A 65 3.04 11.78 2.10
N ALA A 66 3.80 10.75 2.44
CA ALA A 66 4.00 10.37 3.83
C ALA A 66 5.41 9.84 4.09
N TRP A 67 5.82 9.98 5.34
CA TRP A 67 7.03 9.40 5.89
C TRP A 67 6.69 8.69 7.19
N GLY A 68 7.30 7.54 7.43
CA GLY A 68 7.18 6.82 8.69
C GLY A 68 8.50 6.21 9.12
N GLU A 69 8.63 5.98 10.42
CA GLU A 69 9.85 5.48 11.02
C GLU A 69 9.53 4.38 12.05
N SER A 70 10.29 3.30 11.94
CA SER A 70 10.65 2.40 13.03
C SER A 70 12.06 2.74 13.50
N PRO A 71 12.24 3.28 14.71
CA PRO A 71 13.53 3.75 15.20
C PRO A 71 14.61 2.69 15.06
N HIS A 72 15.73 3.07 14.44
CA HIS A 72 16.90 2.22 14.18
C HIS A 72 16.66 0.99 13.29
N TYR A 73 15.50 0.87 12.65
CA TYR A 73 15.11 -0.30 11.87
C TYR A 73 14.76 0.03 10.41
N LEU A 74 13.68 0.78 10.17
CA LEU A 74 13.20 1.11 8.82
C LEU A 74 12.63 2.52 8.75
N ASP A 75 13.04 3.27 7.73
CA ASP A 75 12.27 4.42 7.24
C ASP A 75 11.37 3.98 6.09
N LYS A 76 10.18 4.56 6.03
CA LYS A 76 9.19 4.37 4.96
C LYS A 76 8.85 5.69 4.32
N TYR A 77 8.64 5.64 3.01
CA TYR A 77 8.24 6.77 2.20
C TYR A 77 7.03 6.39 1.36
N PHE A 78 6.11 7.32 1.20
CA PHE A 78 4.94 7.15 0.35
C PHE A 78 4.73 8.40 -0.46
N ALA A 79 4.42 8.22 -1.74
CA ALA A 79 3.91 9.28 -2.59
C ALA A 79 2.77 8.73 -3.44
N LYS A 80 1.76 9.56 -3.70
CA LYS A 80 0.69 9.23 -4.64
C LYS A 80 0.22 10.47 -5.37
N ALA A 81 0.09 10.34 -6.68
CA ALA A 81 -0.60 11.30 -7.52
C ALA A 81 -1.84 10.61 -8.11
N ALA A 82 -3.01 11.20 -7.93
CA ALA A 82 -4.25 10.66 -8.45
C ALA A 82 -5.06 11.72 -9.19
N ARG A 83 -5.83 11.27 -10.18
CA ARG A 83 -6.76 12.09 -10.93
C ARG A 83 -8.07 11.34 -11.11
N GLN A 84 -9.16 12.03 -10.78
CA GLN A 84 -10.53 11.66 -11.11
C GLN A 84 -11.03 12.58 -12.22
N SER A 85 -11.62 12.02 -13.27
CA SER A 85 -12.16 12.76 -14.41
C SER A 85 -13.28 11.95 -15.08
N THR A 86 -13.66 12.38 -16.28
CA THR A 86 -14.49 11.60 -17.19
C THR A 86 -13.70 11.20 -18.43
N LEU A 87 -14.03 10.05 -19.00
CA LEU A 87 -13.53 9.57 -20.30
C LEU A 87 -14.76 9.10 -21.09
N TRP A 88 -15.06 9.72 -22.23
CA TRP A 88 -16.30 9.48 -22.97
C TRP A 88 -17.57 9.60 -22.09
N ASP A 89 -17.66 10.70 -21.34
CA ASP A 89 -18.76 11.01 -20.38
C ASP A 89 -18.95 10.01 -19.23
N ASN A 90 -18.00 9.09 -19.06
CA ASN A 90 -18.04 8.03 -18.08
C ASN A 90 -16.98 8.24 -16.99
N PRO A 91 -17.25 7.92 -15.71
CA PRO A 91 -16.27 8.10 -14.64
C PRO A 91 -14.98 7.35 -14.92
N PHE A 92 -13.86 8.06 -14.77
CA PHE A 92 -12.53 7.53 -14.95
C PHE A 92 -11.61 8.01 -13.84
N SER A 93 -10.77 7.12 -13.32
CA SER A 93 -9.71 7.51 -12.41
C SER A 93 -8.40 6.81 -12.72
N VAL A 94 -7.31 7.54 -12.50
CA VAL A 94 -5.94 7.05 -12.61
C VAL A 94 -5.18 7.46 -11.37
N SER A 95 -4.32 6.58 -10.86
CA SER A 95 -3.33 6.99 -9.88
C SER A 95 -2.02 6.25 -10.00
N TRP A 96 -0.94 6.96 -9.74
CA TRP A 96 0.39 6.41 -9.55
C TRP A 96 0.72 6.48 -8.06
N GLN A 97 1.29 5.40 -7.53
CA GLN A 97 1.75 5.32 -6.16
C GLN A 97 3.20 4.85 -6.12
N PHE A 98 3.96 5.38 -5.16
CA PHE A 98 5.31 4.97 -4.84
C PHE A 98 5.40 4.67 -3.36
N TYR A 99 6.01 3.54 -3.04
CA TYR A 99 6.32 3.08 -1.70
C TYR A 99 7.82 2.85 -1.63
N GLY A 100 8.51 3.54 -0.72
CA GLY A 100 9.96 3.44 -0.53
C GLY A 100 10.30 2.97 0.87
N SER A 101 11.45 2.32 1.02
CA SER A 101 11.94 1.84 2.30
C SER A 101 13.46 1.90 2.37
N GLN A 102 13.98 2.45 3.46
CA GLN A 102 15.41 2.46 3.74
C GLN A 102 15.69 1.62 5.00
N ASP A 103 16.61 0.67 4.89
CA ASP A 103 17.14 -0.06 6.04
C ASP A 103 18.02 0.88 6.90
N ARG A 104 17.74 0.93 8.20
CA ARG A 104 18.44 1.75 9.21
C ARG A 104 19.19 0.92 10.25
N THR A 105 19.21 -0.41 10.13
CA THR A 105 19.92 -1.32 11.04
C THR A 105 21.45 -1.20 10.91
N GLY A 106 21.94 -0.70 9.78
CA GLY A 106 23.36 -0.63 9.42
C GLY A 106 23.97 -1.99 9.06
N ARG A 107 23.17 -3.07 9.06
CA ARG A 107 23.60 -4.45 8.78
C ARG A 107 22.96 -5.03 7.51
N TYR A 108 22.03 -4.29 6.89
CA TYR A 108 21.23 -4.74 5.75
C TYR A 108 20.47 -6.03 6.08
N ASP A 109 19.85 -6.03 7.26
CA ASP A 109 19.11 -7.19 7.77
C ASP A 109 17.73 -7.34 7.11
N VAL A 110 17.23 -6.30 6.42
CA VAL A 110 15.97 -6.32 5.68
C VAL A 110 16.21 -6.21 4.18
N TYR A 111 16.81 -5.11 3.75
CA TYR A 111 17.07 -4.79 2.36
C TYR A 111 18.55 -4.45 2.17
N ASP A 112 19.13 -4.88 1.06
CA ASP A 112 20.54 -4.61 0.70
C ASP A 112 20.73 -3.15 0.26
N GLU A 113 19.69 -2.55 -0.30
CA GLU A 113 19.67 -1.17 -0.77
C GLU A 113 18.29 -0.53 -0.56
N PHE A 114 18.10 0.68 -1.09
CA PHE A 114 16.81 1.36 -1.01
C PHE A 114 15.74 0.57 -1.76
N ALA A 115 14.83 -0.05 -1.03
CA ALA A 115 13.77 -0.88 -1.57
C ALA A 115 12.55 -0.03 -1.92
N TRP A 116 11.87 -0.37 -3.00
CA TRP A 116 10.67 0.32 -3.44
C TRP A 116 9.69 -0.57 -4.20
N GLN A 117 8.43 -0.16 -4.17
CA GLN A 117 7.35 -0.67 -5.01
C GLN A 117 6.63 0.51 -5.64
N GLN A 118 6.31 0.40 -6.92
CA GLN A 118 5.48 1.36 -7.62
C GLN A 118 4.22 0.70 -8.15
N GLY A 119 3.14 1.46 -8.17
CA GLY A 119 1.84 1.06 -8.67
C GLY A 119 1.30 2.08 -9.67
N LEU A 120 0.58 1.58 -10.68
CA LEU A 120 -0.31 2.37 -11.51
C LEU A 120 -1.68 1.71 -11.50
N THR A 121 -2.73 2.47 -11.22
CA THR A 121 -4.10 1.97 -11.16
C THR A 121 -4.99 2.78 -12.09
N LEU A 122 -5.83 2.09 -12.86
CA LEU A 122 -6.85 2.66 -13.73
C LEU A 122 -8.19 2.05 -13.34
N ALA A 123 -9.21 2.90 -13.18
CA ALA A 123 -10.58 2.47 -13.01
C ALA A 123 -11.48 3.24 -13.96
N TYR A 124 -12.37 2.52 -14.63
CA TYR A 124 -13.30 3.06 -15.61
C TYR A 124 -14.69 2.47 -15.40
N GLN A 125 -15.71 3.30 -15.29
CA GLN A 125 -17.09 2.85 -15.16
C GLN A 125 -17.86 3.15 -16.43
N TRP A 126 -18.50 2.16 -17.03
CA TRP A 126 -19.39 2.33 -18.17
C TRP A 126 -20.75 1.69 -17.86
N ASP A 127 -21.78 2.51 -17.68
CA ASP A 127 -23.10 2.05 -17.22
C ASP A 127 -22.96 1.21 -15.92
N ARG A 128 -23.34 -0.07 -15.98
CA ARG A 128 -23.23 -1.06 -14.88
C ARG A 128 -21.86 -1.73 -14.78
N TYR A 129 -20.96 -1.53 -15.74
CA TYR A 129 -19.68 -2.21 -15.81
C TYR A 129 -18.59 -1.36 -15.16
N GLN A 130 -17.82 -1.94 -14.26
CA GLN A 130 -16.69 -1.31 -13.58
C GLN A 130 -15.41 -2.08 -13.92
N PHE A 131 -14.53 -1.46 -14.68
CA PHE A 131 -13.26 -2.01 -15.11
C PHE A 131 -12.14 -1.51 -14.22
N ARG A 132 -11.21 -2.40 -13.86
CA ARG A 132 -9.94 -2.09 -13.20
C ARG A 132 -8.79 -2.64 -14.01
N LEU A 133 -7.76 -1.83 -14.22
CA LEU A 133 -6.48 -2.26 -14.78
C LEU A 133 -5.37 -1.68 -13.91
N GLU A 134 -4.55 -2.54 -13.33
CA GLU A 134 -3.52 -2.14 -12.38
C GLU A 134 -2.21 -2.85 -12.70
N GLY A 135 -1.08 -2.22 -12.37
CA GLY A 135 0.23 -2.83 -12.52
C GLY A 135 1.18 -2.40 -11.43
N SER A 136 2.06 -3.31 -11.02
CA SER A 136 3.13 -3.07 -10.06
C SER A 136 4.49 -3.43 -10.63
N VAL A 137 5.51 -2.75 -10.10
CA VAL A 137 6.91 -3.13 -10.25
C VAL A 137 7.62 -3.01 -8.90
N VAL A 138 8.49 -3.97 -8.61
CA VAL A 138 9.11 -4.12 -7.29
C VAL A 138 10.62 -4.23 -7.41
N HIS A 139 11.30 -3.55 -6.49
CA HIS A 139 12.73 -3.65 -6.27
C HIS A 139 12.96 -3.73 -4.77
N ALA A 140 13.31 -4.92 -4.27
CA ALA A 140 13.43 -5.18 -2.84
C ALA A 140 14.51 -6.23 -2.56
N PRO A 141 15.75 -6.02 -3.05
CA PRO A 141 16.82 -6.98 -2.82
C PRO A 141 17.17 -7.01 -1.34
N GLY A 142 17.54 -8.20 -0.86
CA GLY A 142 17.96 -8.43 0.51
C GLY A 142 17.39 -9.71 1.09
N LYS A 143 17.59 -9.88 2.40
CA LYS A 143 17.17 -11.07 3.14
C LYS A 143 15.65 -11.28 3.09
N GLN A 144 14.88 -10.20 3.16
CA GLN A 144 13.42 -10.30 3.10
C GLN A 144 12.95 -10.76 1.71
N GLY A 145 13.56 -10.27 0.63
CA GLY A 145 13.27 -10.72 -0.74
C GLY A 145 11.91 -10.32 -1.31
N TYR A 146 11.12 -9.53 -0.59
CA TYR A 146 9.86 -8.97 -1.03
C TYR A 146 9.62 -7.62 -0.36
N TYR A 147 8.88 -6.73 -1.01
CA TYR A 147 8.54 -5.42 -0.49
C TYR A 147 7.33 -5.48 0.45
N THR A 148 7.41 -4.77 1.57
CA THR A 148 6.27 -4.53 2.46
C THR A 148 6.12 -3.04 2.77
N VAL A 149 4.88 -2.56 2.79
CA VAL A 149 4.54 -1.21 3.25
C VAL A 149 4.56 -1.08 4.77
N ALA A 150 4.56 -2.20 5.49
CA ALA A 150 4.59 -2.22 6.95
C ALA A 150 5.95 -1.70 7.47
N MET A 151 5.91 -0.87 8.52
CA MET A 151 7.13 -0.37 9.18
C MET A 151 7.84 -1.44 10.01
N THR A 152 7.20 -2.60 10.20
CA THR A 152 7.78 -3.76 10.88
C THR A 152 7.84 -4.95 9.92
N PRO A 153 8.71 -5.93 10.17
CA PRO A 153 8.79 -7.14 9.36
C PRO A 153 7.64 -8.08 9.71
N ILE A 154 7.23 -8.83 8.67
CA ILE A 154 6.36 -10.01 8.71
C ILE A 154 5.00 -9.79 9.40
N TYR A 155 3.95 -10.25 8.76
CA TYR A 155 2.61 -10.26 9.33
C TYR A 155 2.57 -11.05 10.66
N PRO A 156 1.84 -10.60 11.70
CA PRO A 156 0.91 -9.45 11.74
C PRO A 156 1.42 -8.25 12.54
N ASN A 157 2.72 -8.01 12.53
CA ASN A 157 3.40 -7.09 13.43
C ASN A 157 2.94 -5.62 13.28
N SER A 158 2.65 -5.18 12.05
CA SER A 158 1.97 -3.92 11.74
C SER A 158 1.28 -4.02 10.37
N ALA A 159 0.45 -3.03 10.05
CA ALA A 159 -0.03 -2.78 8.70
C ALA A 159 0.58 -1.47 8.17
N GLY A 160 0.70 -1.37 6.85
CA GLY A 160 1.10 -0.14 6.17
C GLY A 160 -0.02 0.40 5.29
N ARG A 161 0.18 1.60 4.77
CA ARG A 161 -0.68 2.19 3.75
C ARG A 161 -0.40 1.52 2.42
N ILE A 162 -1.39 0.83 1.84
CA ILE A 162 -1.32 0.28 0.47
C ILE A 162 -2.66 0.53 -0.23
N ASP A 163 -2.61 0.90 -1.51
CA ASP A 163 -3.79 1.09 -2.36
C ASP A 163 -4.02 -0.08 -3.32
N MET A 164 -2.96 -0.79 -3.67
CA MET A 164 -3.04 -1.98 -4.51
C MET A 164 -3.56 -3.13 -3.69
N TRP A 165 -4.83 -3.48 -3.93
CA TRP A 165 -5.49 -4.63 -3.32
C TRP A 165 -6.17 -5.44 -4.42
N TRP A 166 -5.53 -6.54 -4.79
CA TRP A 166 -6.03 -7.45 -5.81
C TRP A 166 -6.77 -8.59 -5.12
N ASP A 167 -7.89 -9.02 -5.70
CA ASP A 167 -8.67 -10.18 -5.23
C ASP A 167 -7.93 -11.50 -5.56
N SER A 168 -6.66 -11.56 -5.16
CA SER A 168 -5.68 -12.62 -5.40
C SER A 168 -5.16 -13.12 -4.05
N ARG A 169 -4.65 -14.34 -4.05
CA ARG A 169 -3.96 -14.92 -2.90
C ARG A 169 -2.50 -14.44 -2.77
N SER A 170 -1.91 -13.97 -3.86
CA SER A 170 -0.54 -13.45 -3.92
C SER A 170 -0.53 -11.92 -3.82
N ASP A 171 0.44 -11.37 -3.09
CA ASP A 171 0.68 -9.94 -2.95
C ASP A 171 1.48 -9.35 -4.14
N PHE A 172 2.06 -10.20 -5.01
CA PHE A 172 2.89 -9.79 -6.16
C PHE A 172 3.97 -8.76 -5.82
N ASN A 173 4.70 -9.02 -4.72
CA ASN A 173 5.65 -8.11 -4.11
C ASN A 173 7.08 -8.67 -4.00
N ALA A 174 7.44 -9.74 -4.71
CA ALA A 174 8.80 -10.30 -4.67
C ALA A 174 9.84 -9.36 -5.32
N ASP A 175 11.12 -9.47 -4.94
CA ASP A 175 12.17 -8.65 -5.55
C ASP A 175 12.23 -8.85 -7.07
N GLY A 176 12.24 -7.76 -7.83
CA GLY A 176 12.25 -7.78 -9.29
C GLY A 176 10.90 -8.09 -9.94
N GLU A 177 9.88 -8.42 -9.14
CA GLU A 177 8.57 -8.79 -9.64
C GLU A 177 7.90 -7.61 -10.34
N LYS A 178 7.33 -7.91 -11.50
CA LYS A 178 6.39 -7.05 -12.20
C LYS A 178 5.08 -7.80 -12.26
N ALA A 179 3.97 -7.10 -12.08
CA ALA A 179 2.68 -7.75 -12.15
C ALA A 179 1.61 -6.85 -12.76
N LEU A 180 0.59 -7.49 -13.31
CA LEU A 180 -0.59 -6.87 -13.89
C LEU A 180 -1.85 -7.50 -13.32
N PHE A 181 -2.87 -6.68 -13.14
CA PHE A 181 -4.21 -7.09 -12.72
C PHE A 181 -5.25 -6.45 -13.62
N ALA A 182 -6.21 -7.27 -14.06
CA ALA A 182 -7.40 -6.81 -14.74
C ALA A 182 -8.64 -7.34 -14.01
N GLY A 183 -9.61 -6.48 -13.78
CA GLY A 183 -10.86 -6.82 -13.11
C GLY A 183 -12.07 -6.22 -13.81
N LEU A 184 -13.18 -6.95 -13.77
CA LEU A 184 -14.50 -6.48 -14.18
C LEU A 184 -15.50 -6.80 -13.07
N MET A 185 -16.23 -5.78 -12.63
CA MET A 185 -17.43 -5.93 -11.80
C MET A 185 -18.64 -5.42 -12.59
N ILE A 186 -19.78 -6.09 -12.43
CA ILE A 186 -21.05 -5.76 -13.07
C ILE A 186 -22.08 -5.55 -11.97
N ASP A 187 -22.69 -4.37 -11.95
CA ASP A 187 -23.82 -4.06 -11.06
C ASP A 187 -25.10 -4.71 -11.59
N LEU A 188 -25.71 -5.54 -10.75
CA LEU A 188 -26.94 -6.27 -11.03
C LEU A 188 -28.11 -5.74 -10.19
N SER A 189 -27.97 -4.57 -9.55
CA SER A 189 -28.97 -4.00 -8.64
C SER A 189 -30.37 -3.92 -9.25
N ASP A 190 -30.45 -3.56 -10.53
CA ASP A 190 -31.72 -3.42 -11.28
C ASP A 190 -32.14 -4.70 -12.03
N ILE A 191 -31.35 -5.77 -11.96
CA ILE A 191 -31.63 -7.05 -12.64
C ILE A 191 -31.99 -8.14 -11.63
N VAL A 192 -31.14 -8.28 -10.61
CA VAL A 192 -31.25 -9.32 -9.58
C VAL A 192 -31.89 -8.72 -8.35
N TRP A 193 -31.11 -8.06 -7.46
CA TRP A 193 -31.57 -7.35 -6.27
C TRP A 193 -30.63 -6.18 -5.94
N PRO A 194 -31.11 -5.11 -5.26
CA PRO A 194 -30.28 -3.98 -4.87
C PRO A 194 -29.01 -4.39 -4.12
N GLY A 195 -27.86 -3.88 -4.58
CA GLY A 195 -26.55 -4.14 -3.97
C GLY A 195 -25.87 -5.44 -4.42
N VAL A 196 -26.49 -6.22 -5.31
CA VAL A 196 -25.84 -7.40 -5.89
C VAL A 196 -24.93 -6.99 -7.04
N SER A 197 -23.69 -7.43 -7.00
CA SER A 197 -22.75 -7.34 -8.12
C SER A 197 -22.06 -8.68 -8.33
N ILE A 198 -21.63 -8.93 -9.56
CA ILE A 198 -20.82 -10.09 -9.93
C ILE A 198 -19.60 -9.62 -10.70
N GLY A 199 -18.49 -10.34 -10.58
CA GLY A 199 -17.31 -10.00 -11.34
C GLY A 199 -16.29 -11.11 -11.37
N GLY A 200 -15.22 -10.83 -12.09
CA GLY A 200 -14.06 -11.70 -12.21
C GLY A 200 -12.81 -10.85 -12.39
N SER A 201 -11.69 -11.42 -11.98
CA SER A 201 -10.39 -10.77 -12.11
C SER A 201 -9.32 -11.78 -12.50
N PHE A 202 -8.23 -11.25 -13.05
CA PHE A 202 -7.06 -11.99 -13.43
C PHE A 202 -5.82 -11.20 -13.03
N ALA A 203 -4.86 -11.89 -12.42
CA ALA A 203 -3.57 -11.32 -12.04
C ALA A 203 -2.43 -12.18 -12.59
N TRP A 204 -1.38 -11.52 -13.06
CA TRP A 204 -0.20 -12.17 -13.63
C TRP A 204 1.08 -11.47 -13.19
N GLY A 205 2.02 -12.24 -12.65
CA GLY A 205 3.33 -11.76 -12.19
C GLY A 205 4.48 -12.47 -12.89
N TRP A 206 5.60 -11.78 -13.07
CA TRP A 206 6.82 -12.33 -13.66
C TRP A 206 8.07 -11.66 -13.10
N ASP A 207 9.24 -12.26 -13.36
CA ASP A 207 10.57 -11.83 -12.90
C ASP A 207 10.81 -11.80 -11.38
N GLY A 208 9.83 -12.23 -10.58
CA GLY A 208 9.97 -12.33 -9.12
C GLY A 208 11.12 -13.26 -8.73
N LYS A 209 12.02 -12.76 -7.88
CA LYS A 209 13.16 -13.50 -7.37
C LYS A 209 12.85 -14.07 -5.98
N PRO A 210 13.38 -15.26 -5.66
CA PRO A 210 13.23 -15.82 -4.33
C PRO A 210 14.01 -14.99 -3.30
N ALA A 211 13.52 -14.98 -2.06
CA ALA A 211 14.24 -14.40 -0.95
C ALA A 211 15.60 -15.08 -0.73
N ARG A 212 16.64 -14.27 -0.49
CA ARG A 212 18.01 -14.73 -0.29
C ARG A 212 18.28 -14.83 1.21
N GLY A 213 17.96 -15.98 1.82
CA GLY A 213 18.45 -16.27 3.17
C GLY A 213 17.43 -16.65 4.23
N GLY A 214 16.28 -17.21 3.84
CA GLY A 214 15.53 -18.02 4.80
C GLY A 214 15.74 -19.49 4.50
N ASP A 215 16.31 -20.21 5.47
CA ASP A 215 15.79 -21.54 5.79
C ASP A 215 14.32 -21.35 6.17
N TRP A 216 13.46 -21.22 5.17
CA TRP A 216 12.01 -21.18 5.34
C TRP A 216 11.44 -22.60 5.50
N SER A 217 12.31 -23.61 5.63
CA SER A 217 11.96 -24.96 6.07
C SER A 217 11.80 -25.00 7.58
N GLN A 218 10.58 -24.77 8.05
CA GLN A 218 10.03 -25.49 9.19
C GLN A 218 8.68 -26.09 8.81
#